data_AF-A0A9Q5W7H1-F1
#
_entry.id   AF-A0A9Q5W7H1-F1
#
_cell.length_a   1.000
_cell.length_b   1.000
_cell.length_c   1.000
_cell.angle_alpha   90.00
_cell.angle_beta   90.00
_cell.angle_gamma   90.00
#
_symmetry.space_group_name_H-M   'P 1'
#
loop_
_entity.id
_entity.type
_entity.pdbx_description
1 polymer ?
#
loop_
_entity_poly.entity_id
_entity_poly.type
_entity_poly.pdbx_seq_one_letter_code
_entity_poly.pdbx_strand_id
1 'polypeptide(L)'
;MTVTVEELFDTGLQRYKDGESAADLIPLFKEVCDRSPKSGSAWICLAWLYLLEEKGQLAYKAASKAVKINPQDPQGRVNLALAMLETGQKGLREHIIAAQQLIFVNKEWEEDLRNSIEDGLARKPNWNNLAKVKTWLFDIS
;
A
#
# COMPACT_ATOMS: atom_id res chain seq x y z
N MET A 1 -12.32 -11.55 -26.71
CA MET A 1 -12.93 -11.30 -25.39
C MET A 1 -12.10 -10.22 -24.71
N THR A 2 -12.74 -9.16 -24.20
CA THR A 2 -12.06 -8.13 -23.41
C THR A 2 -11.92 -8.61 -21.97
N VAL A 3 -10.71 -8.66 -21.44
CA VAL A 3 -10.44 -9.00 -20.03
C VAL A 3 -11.17 -8.02 -19.11
N THR A 4 -11.88 -8.51 -18.10
CA THR A 4 -12.59 -7.65 -17.13
C THR A 4 -11.61 -6.90 -16.23
N VAL A 5 -12.06 -5.85 -15.53
CA VAL A 5 -11.15 -5.10 -14.64
C VAL A 5 -10.80 -5.92 -13.39
N GLU A 6 -11.74 -6.76 -12.96
CA GLU A 6 -11.57 -7.74 -11.88
C GLU A 6 -10.53 -8.80 -12.26
N GLU A 7 -10.66 -9.42 -13.43
CA GLU A 7 -9.67 -10.39 -13.93
C GLU A 7 -8.27 -9.78 -14.06
N LEU A 8 -8.18 -8.53 -14.51
CA LEU A 8 -6.91 -7.82 -14.64
C LEU A 8 -6.28 -7.57 -13.27
N PHE A 9 -7.08 -7.16 -12.28
CA PHE A 9 -6.63 -6.95 -10.91
C PHE A 9 -6.14 -8.25 -10.26
N ASP A 10 -6.92 -9.33 -10.37
CA ASP A 10 -6.58 -10.64 -9.80
C ASP A 10 -5.30 -11.21 -10.44
N THR A 11 -5.16 -11.06 -11.75
CA THR A 11 -3.93 -11.44 -12.47
C THR A 11 -2.73 -10.62 -11.99
N GLY A 12 -2.90 -9.31 -11.79
CA GLY A 12 -1.86 -8.44 -11.25
C GLY A 12 -1.42 -8.85 -9.84
N LEU A 13 -2.36 -9.21 -8.97
CA LEU A 13 -2.07 -9.72 -7.63
C LEU A 13 -1.34 -11.06 -7.66
N GLN A 14 -1.75 -11.97 -8.55
CA GLN A 14 -1.07 -13.27 -8.67
C GLN A 14 0.37 -13.09 -9.16
N ARG A 15 0.58 -12.27 -10.19
CA ARG A 15 1.93 -11.96 -10.70
C ARG A 15 2.82 -11.31 -9.64
N TYR A 16 2.26 -10.42 -8.80
CA TYR A 16 2.99 -9.87 -7.65
C TYR A 16 3.44 -10.97 -6.67
N LYS A 17 2.53 -11.89 -6.32
CA LYS A 17 2.83 -13.03 -5.45
C LYS A 17 3.87 -13.98 -6.05
N ASP A 18 3.85 -14.16 -7.37
CA ASP A 18 4.81 -14.98 -8.11
C ASP A 18 6.21 -14.33 -8.20
N GLY A 19 6.38 -13.11 -7.67
CA GLY A 19 7.67 -12.45 -7.55
C GLY A 19 8.00 -11.51 -8.71
N GLU A 20 7.03 -11.19 -9.57
CA GLU A 20 7.25 -10.21 -10.63
C GLU A 20 7.61 -8.83 -10.07
N SER A 21 8.45 -8.10 -10.79
CA SER A 21 8.98 -6.82 -10.34
C SER A 21 7.86 -5.77 -10.20
N ALA A 22 8.01 -4.86 -9.25
CA ALA A 22 7.04 -3.78 -9.09
C ALA A 22 7.01 -2.86 -10.32
N ALA A 23 8.15 -2.65 -10.97
CA ALA A 23 8.27 -1.91 -12.23
C ALA A 23 7.33 -2.46 -13.33
N ASP A 24 7.30 -3.78 -13.52
CA ASP A 24 6.51 -4.44 -14.56
C ASP A 24 5.00 -4.45 -14.26
N LEU A 25 4.64 -4.39 -12.97
CA LEU A 25 3.25 -4.41 -12.52
C LEU A 25 2.60 -3.02 -12.49
N ILE A 26 3.38 -1.94 -12.39
CA ILE A 26 2.85 -0.56 -12.37
C ILE A 26 1.93 -0.27 -13.57
N PRO A 27 2.30 -0.55 -14.83
CA PRO A 27 1.42 -0.29 -15.97
C PRO A 27 0.06 -0.99 -15.86
N LEU A 28 0.05 -2.24 -15.39
CA LEU A 28 -1.18 -3.01 -15.18
C LEU A 28 -2.06 -2.37 -14.11
N PHE A 29 -1.50 -2.06 -12.93
CA PHE A 29 -2.30 -1.46 -11.85
C PHE A 29 -2.75 -0.03 -12.17
N LYS A 30 -2.00 0.72 -12.99
CA LYS A 30 -2.49 1.98 -13.56
C LYS A 30 -3.73 1.76 -14.42
N GLU A 31 -3.72 0.77 -15.33
CA GLU A 31 -4.89 0.45 -16.15
C GLU A 31 -6.09 0.05 -15.26
N VAL A 32 -5.89 -0.75 -14.23
CA VAL A 32 -6.96 -1.11 -13.28
C VAL A 32 -7.53 0.14 -12.60
N CYS A 33 -6.67 1.05 -12.12
CA CYS A 33 -7.11 2.30 -11.52
C CYS A 33 -7.86 3.22 -12.50
N ASP A 34 -7.44 3.26 -13.76
CA ASP A 34 -8.08 4.06 -14.80
C ASP A 34 -9.47 3.50 -15.16
N ARG A 35 -9.60 2.17 -15.21
CA ARG A 35 -10.87 1.47 -15.50
C ARG A 35 -11.81 1.40 -14.30
N SER A 36 -11.27 1.42 -13.07
CA SER A 36 -12.02 1.36 -11.82
C SER A 36 -11.54 2.43 -10.81
N PRO A 37 -11.80 3.73 -11.08
CA PRO A 37 -11.24 4.83 -10.28
C PRO A 37 -11.80 4.91 -8.85
N LYS A 38 -12.84 4.13 -8.54
CA LYS A 38 -13.45 3.99 -7.21
C LYS A 38 -12.97 2.74 -6.45
N SER A 39 -12.07 1.93 -7.03
CA SER A 39 -11.51 0.76 -6.34
C SER A 39 -10.39 1.20 -5.38
N GLY A 40 -10.69 1.23 -4.08
CA GLY A 40 -9.70 1.55 -3.04
C GLY A 40 -8.50 0.60 -3.10
N SER A 41 -8.75 -0.70 -3.19
CA SER A 41 -7.72 -1.74 -3.24
C SER A 41 -6.78 -1.60 -4.44
N ALA A 42 -7.28 -1.21 -5.62
CA ALA A 42 -6.44 -0.92 -6.78
C ALA A 42 -5.46 0.23 -6.51
N TRP A 43 -5.93 1.32 -5.91
CA TRP A 43 -5.08 2.45 -5.53
C TRP A 43 -4.08 2.08 -4.42
N ILE A 44 -4.44 1.19 -3.49
CA ILE A 44 -3.54 0.67 -2.45
C ILE A 44 -2.38 -0.10 -3.10
N CYS A 45 -2.69 -1.05 -3.99
CA CYS A 45 -1.69 -1.83 -4.71
C CYS A 45 -0.79 -0.93 -5.54
N LEU A 46 -1.35 0.01 -6.31
CA LEU A 46 -0.55 0.94 -7.11
C LEU A 46 0.37 1.82 -6.25
N ALA A 47 -0.11 2.29 -5.10
CA ALA A 47 0.73 3.03 -4.15
C ALA A 47 1.89 2.18 -3.63
N TRP A 48 1.61 0.93 -3.25
CA TRP A 48 2.62 -0.01 -2.77
C TRP A 48 3.71 -0.29 -3.82
N LEU A 49 3.32 -0.48 -5.08
CA LEU A 49 4.26 -0.68 -6.17
C LEU A 49 5.13 0.57 -6.40
N TYR A 50 4.55 1.77 -6.32
CA TYR A 50 5.34 3.00 -6.39
C TYR A 50 6.33 3.16 -5.24
N LEU A 51 5.93 2.75 -4.04
CA LEU A 51 6.75 2.77 -2.83
C LEU A 51 7.96 1.82 -2.94
N LEU A 52 7.74 0.60 -3.44
CA LEU A 52 8.82 -0.35 -3.76
C LEU A 52 9.82 0.24 -4.76
N GLU A 53 9.30 0.92 -5.78
CA GLU A 53 10.07 1.54 -6.86
C GLU A 53 10.64 2.94 -6.54
N GLU A 54 10.61 3.37 -5.27
CA GLU A 54 11.15 4.68 -4.81
C GLU A 54 10.48 5.90 -5.47
N LYS A 55 9.26 5.73 -5.96
CA LYS A 55 8.45 6.77 -6.60
C LYS A 55 7.53 7.45 -5.59
N GLY A 56 8.11 7.96 -4.50
CA GLY A 56 7.38 8.48 -3.32
C GLY A 56 6.29 9.51 -3.65
N GLN A 57 6.52 10.41 -4.62
CA GLN A 57 5.50 11.41 -5.02
C GLN A 57 4.30 10.78 -5.75
N LEU A 58 4.52 9.72 -6.54
CA LEU A 58 3.44 8.98 -7.19
C LEU A 58 2.69 8.11 -6.18
N ALA A 59 3.43 7.47 -5.26
CA ALA A 59 2.87 6.76 -4.13
C ALA A 59 1.96 7.65 -3.29
N TYR A 60 2.40 8.87 -2.96
CA TYR A 60 1.61 9.82 -2.17
C TYR A 60 0.26 10.13 -2.84
N LYS A 61 0.26 10.37 -4.16
CA LYS A 61 -0.98 10.62 -4.92
C LYS A 61 -1.91 9.41 -4.91
N ALA A 62 -1.38 8.21 -5.17
CA ALA A 62 -2.15 6.97 -5.20
C ALA A 62 -2.72 6.61 -3.81
N ALA A 63 -1.90 6.68 -2.76
CA ALA A 63 -2.32 6.39 -1.39
C ALA A 63 -3.33 7.43 -0.88
N SER A 64 -3.16 8.71 -1.22
CA SER A 64 -4.16 9.75 -0.90
C SER A 64 -5.52 9.43 -1.52
N LYS A 65 -5.53 8.93 -2.76
CA LYS A 65 -6.75 8.50 -3.44
C LYS A 65 -7.37 7.27 -2.77
N ALA A 66 -6.56 6.27 -2.41
CA ALA A 66 -6.99 5.08 -1.68
C ALA A 66 -7.69 5.43 -0.36
N VAL A 67 -7.04 6.23 0.49
CA VAL A 67 -7.60 6.64 1.80
C VAL A 67 -8.86 7.50 1.65
N LYS A 68 -8.95 8.32 0.60
CA LYS A 68 -10.18 9.07 0.29
C LYS A 68 -11.35 8.15 -0.08
N ILE A 69 -11.09 7.03 -0.76
CA ILE A 69 -12.10 6.07 -1.17
C ILE A 69 -12.51 5.19 0.02
N ASN A 70 -11.53 4.61 0.71
CA ASN A 70 -11.76 3.79 1.89
C ASN A 70 -10.87 4.27 3.06
N PRO A 71 -11.39 5.14 3.93
CA PRO A 71 -10.64 5.61 5.10
C PRO A 71 -10.52 4.56 6.21
N GLN A 72 -11.20 3.41 6.11
CA GLN A 72 -11.17 2.32 7.10
C GLN A 72 -10.20 1.21 6.71
N ASP A 73 -9.37 1.42 5.67
CA ASP A 73 -8.35 0.48 5.25
C ASP A 73 -7.00 0.77 5.95
N PRO A 74 -6.47 -0.15 6.77
CA PRO A 74 -5.20 0.06 7.47
C PRO A 74 -4.00 0.10 6.52
N GLN A 75 -3.99 -0.71 5.46
CA GLN A 75 -2.90 -0.73 4.47
C GLN A 75 -2.85 0.61 3.71
N GLY A 76 -4.00 1.14 3.28
CA GLY A 76 -4.08 2.43 2.62
C GLY A 76 -3.54 3.58 3.48
N ARG A 77 -3.83 3.56 4.78
CA ARG A 77 -3.29 4.53 5.75
C ARG A 77 -1.78 4.37 5.92
N VAL A 78 -1.27 3.15 6.01
CA VAL A 78 0.17 2.88 6.11
C VAL A 78 0.91 3.31 4.85
N ASN A 79 0.39 2.99 3.66
CA ASN A 79 0.98 3.41 2.39
C ASN A 79 1.03 4.94 2.30
N LEU A 80 -0.01 5.64 2.77
CA LEU A 80 -0.02 7.09 2.80
C LEU A 80 1.00 7.64 3.79
N ALA A 81 1.04 7.13 5.02
CA ALA A 81 2.02 7.55 6.03
C ALA A 81 3.46 7.33 5.56
N LEU A 82 3.73 6.20 4.90
CA LEU A 82 5.04 5.87 4.35
C LEU A 82 5.43 6.79 3.19
N ALA A 83 4.51 7.02 2.25
CA ALA A 83 4.74 7.97 1.15
C ALA A 83 4.98 9.39 1.66
N MET A 84 4.25 9.81 2.70
CA MET A 84 4.45 11.10 3.37
C MET A 84 5.83 11.18 4.01
N LEU A 85 6.29 10.12 4.66
CA LEU A 85 7.62 10.05 5.25
C LEU A 85 8.72 10.15 4.19
N GLU A 86 8.58 9.43 3.06
CA GLU A 86 9.53 9.48 1.94
C GLU A 86 9.57 10.83 1.24
N THR A 87 8.47 11.60 1.29
CA THR A 87 8.34 12.88 0.59
C THR A 87 8.41 14.10 1.52
N GLY A 88 8.63 13.90 2.82
CA GLY A 88 8.73 14.98 3.80
C GLY A 88 7.40 15.69 4.11
N GLN A 89 6.26 15.05 3.85
CA GLN A 89 4.93 15.60 4.11
C GLN A 89 4.58 15.55 5.60
N LYS A 90 3.84 16.57 6.07
CA LYS A 90 3.36 16.67 7.45
C LYS A 90 2.03 15.93 7.61
N GLY A 91 1.72 15.49 8.84
CA GLY A 91 0.43 14.88 9.18
C GLY A 91 0.45 13.35 9.29
N LEU A 92 1.54 12.68 8.90
CA LEU A 92 1.58 11.20 8.82
C LEU A 92 1.21 10.47 10.13
N ARG A 93 1.39 11.12 11.29
CA ARG A 93 1.04 10.55 12.61
C ARG A 93 -0.43 10.18 12.72
N GLU A 94 -1.33 10.96 12.11
CA GLU A 94 -2.78 10.68 12.17
C GLU A 94 -3.12 9.37 11.44
N HIS A 95 -2.41 9.08 10.35
CA HIS A 95 -2.59 7.84 9.59
C HIS A 95 -2.04 6.64 10.33
N ILE A 96 -0.88 6.78 11.01
CA ILE A 96 -0.34 5.73 11.86
C ILE A 96 -1.30 5.40 13.01
N ILE A 97 -1.77 6.40 13.77
CA ILE A 97 -2.70 6.18 14.89
C ILE A 97 -3.99 5.49 14.43
N ALA A 98 -4.55 5.95 13.31
CA ALA A 98 -5.77 5.32 12.79
C ALA A 98 -5.53 3.89 12.30
N ALA A 99 -4.39 3.61 11.63
CA ALA A 99 -4.03 2.25 11.27
C ALA A 99 -3.89 1.35 12.52
N GLN A 100 -3.26 1.84 13.59
CA GLN A 100 -3.14 1.12 14.87
C GLN A 100 -4.51 0.80 15.47
N GLN A 101 -5.45 1.74 15.46
CA GLN A 101 -6.80 1.51 15.97
C GLN A 101 -7.54 0.44 15.17
N LEU A 102 -7.40 0.44 13.84
CA LEU A 102 -8.05 -0.52 12.96
C LEU A 102 -7.52 -1.95 13.18
N ILE A 103 -6.21 -2.12 13.24
CA ILE A 103 -5.60 -3.44 13.48
C ILE A 103 -5.78 -3.92 14.93
N PHE A 104 -5.93 -3.01 15.89
CA PHE A 104 -6.22 -3.39 17.28
C PHE A 104 -7.58 -4.07 17.42
N VAL A 105 -8.60 -3.61 16.67
CA VAL A 105 -9.95 -4.18 16.72
C VAL A 105 -10.18 -5.34 15.75
N ASN A 106 -9.34 -5.50 14.73
CA ASN A 106 -9.44 -6.57 13.75
C ASN A 106 -8.09 -7.29 13.59
N LYS A 107 -8.03 -8.52 14.12
CA LYS A 107 -6.81 -9.36 14.11
C LYS A 107 -6.40 -9.82 12.71
N GLU A 108 -7.36 -10.08 11.83
CA GLU A 108 -7.07 -10.42 10.43
C GLU A 108 -6.35 -9.25 9.74
N TRP A 109 -6.81 -8.02 9.97
CA TRP A 109 -6.14 -6.83 9.44
C TRP A 109 -4.76 -6.61 10.04
N GLU A 110 -4.55 -6.95 11.31
CA GLU A 110 -3.21 -6.92 11.92
C GLU A 110 -2.25 -7.88 11.22
N GLU A 111 -2.70 -9.12 10.98
CA GLU A 111 -1.92 -10.16 10.32
C GLU A 111 -1.61 -9.79 8.86
N ASP A 112 -2.62 -9.35 8.10
CA ASP A 112 -2.45 -8.92 6.70
C ASP A 112 -1.46 -7.76 6.58
N LEU A 113 -1.58 -6.77 7.46
CA LEU A 113 -0.68 -5.62 7.46
C LEU A 113 0.76 -6.03 7.82
N ARG A 114 0.91 -6.93 8.80
CA ARG A 114 2.23 -7.48 9.17
C ARG A 114 2.86 -8.24 8.00
N ASN A 115 2.08 -9.09 7.33
CA ASN A 115 2.51 -9.84 6.16
C ASN A 115 2.92 -8.91 5.01
N SER A 116 2.14 -7.86 4.73
CA SER A 116 2.49 -6.88 3.68
C SER A 116 3.80 -6.16 4.00
N ILE A 117 4.00 -5.73 5.25
CA ILE A 117 5.23 -5.06 5.68
C ILE A 117 6.44 -6.01 5.55
N GLU A 118 6.28 -7.27 5.93
CA GLU A 118 7.35 -8.27 5.85
C GLU A 118 7.70 -8.64 4.41
N ASP A 119 6.71 -8.79 3.53
CA ASP A 119 6.94 -8.96 2.08
C ASP A 119 7.67 -7.75 1.49
N GLY A 120 7.27 -6.53 1.87
CA GLY A 120 7.94 -5.30 1.45
C GLY A 120 9.42 -5.24 1.87
N LEU A 121 9.72 -5.61 3.12
CA LEU A 121 11.09 -5.68 3.63
C LEU A 121 11.88 -6.83 3.00
N ALA A 122 11.24 -7.95 2.66
CA ALA A 122 11.89 -9.05 1.96
C ALA A 122 12.30 -8.65 0.54
N ARG A 123 11.43 -7.92 -0.18
CA ARG A 123 11.70 -7.40 -1.54
C ARG A 123 12.69 -6.24 -1.53
N LYS A 124 12.66 -5.41 -0.49
CA LYS A 124 13.53 -4.25 -0.32
C LYS A 124 14.11 -4.22 1.11
N PRO A 125 15.20 -4.98 1.37
CA PRO A 125 15.79 -5.09 2.71
C PRO A 125 16.25 -3.77 3.33
N ASN A 126 16.64 -2.80 2.50
CA ASN A 126 17.15 -1.50 2.94
C ASN A 126 16.05 -0.44 3.07
N TRP A 127 14.78 -0.84 3.24
CA TRP A 127 13.66 0.08 3.34
C TRP A 127 13.49 0.67 4.75
N ASN A 128 14.42 1.54 5.14
CA ASN A 128 14.50 2.12 6.49
C ASN A 128 13.20 2.80 6.94
N ASN A 129 12.51 3.49 6.04
CA ASN A 129 11.25 4.15 6.34
C ASN A 129 10.12 3.15 6.66
N LEU A 130 10.06 2.03 5.93
CA LEU A 130 9.10 0.96 6.21
C LEU A 130 9.41 0.27 7.55
N ALA A 131 10.68 0.00 7.83
CA ALA A 131 11.10 -0.55 9.13
C ALA A 131 10.70 0.36 10.29
N LYS A 132 10.86 1.69 10.13
CA LYS A 132 10.42 2.67 11.12
C LYS A 132 8.90 2.66 11.32
N VAL A 133 8.13 2.57 10.22
CA VAL A 133 6.67 2.45 10.26
C VAL A 133 6.24 1.16 10.96
N LYS A 134 6.92 0.03 10.72
CA LYS A 134 6.70 -1.25 11.43
C LYS A 134 6.79 -1.06 12.94
N THR A 135 7.89 -0.46 13.42
CA THR A 135 8.08 -0.17 14.85
C THR A 135 6.97 0.72 15.38
N TRP A 136 6.60 1.79 14.68
CA TRP A 136 5.52 2.67 15.14
C TRP A 136 4.16 1.97 15.24
N LEU A 137 3.87 1.00 14.37
CA LEU A 137 2.60 0.29 14.36
C LEU A 137 2.49 -0.73 15.49
N PHE A 138 3.55 -1.52 15.71
CA PHE A 138 3.49 -2.71 16.56
C PHE A 138 4.26 -2.62 17.87
N ASP A 139 5.26 -1.73 17.96
CA ASP A 139 6.09 -1.58 19.16
C ASP A 139 5.58 -0.38 19.96
N ILE A 140 4.44 -0.57 20.64
CA ILE A 140 3.96 0.35 21.66
C ILE A 140 4.53 -0.11 23.00
N SER A 141 5.48 0.65 23.55
CA SER A 141 5.88 0.57 24.96
C SER A 141 4.80 1.11 25.88
#